data_AF-A0A9N9VEY6-F1
#
_entry.id   AF-A0A9N9VEY6-F1
#
_cell.length_a   1.000
_cell.length_b   1.000
_cell.length_c   1.000
_cell.angle_alpha   90.00
_cell.angle_beta   90.00
_cell.angle_gamma   90.00
#
_symmetry.space_group_name_H-M   'P 1'
#
loop_
_entity.id
_entity.type
_entity.pdbx_description
1 polymer ?
#
loop_
_entity_poly.entity_id
_entity_poly.type
_entity_poly.pdbx_seq_one_letter_code
_entity_poly.pdbx_strand_id
1 'polypeptide(L)'
;MAAHACFRAQCGICGRALAAGDRFIPLIGGELSTESPPCLEGAEFPTGNEVVFDYRGRTLCWRQKCQQCKHASRAVGVHSDCFALFQRECALEDALDRLWVAVLSRSPWWFSLNARVDGRADCPLELIYEKADKFGLSAWRLLPQELTDMIRHSSESALFWLYLSALSFIRDLPGEDSSDGLSHVSVPLANVLAWTRGSAPVITPEEEGPPIIRLTSDCRGLKRVERLDSMPHYQDWRSDTMEFAIQDVSLVKSYNILRLETPDINHGFHIWDMPNPPLLEDCKFCGHIGNSMRFSTIDLHAVTGLTFFFSHNKVYAIHPHTPSSPDATKTFNRFSRQRRASLAWVYLPLPRGDEIISFGIRLKSADNRAVSQMPCFMFRTKLAGEVILGPLPARYRYKDVVLMPSSPKLLIHNITEFGPITVFGAFAPEKDDSVPSFLSAPPSNIPSGPALFSSVSLESVTCIEIFEGIKTGTPAGILFHYENGAQRAVGNCRIGLDSVQTYIKPTRLCWQSISKRPNSMRAIYKLDSGDYSKHQHCTHLTQNDIWVCNALEGTMEFWFSQEDSSILIHHP
;
A
#
# COMPACT_ATOMS: atom_id res chain seq x y z
N MET A 1 -35.23 11.38 -8.28
CA MET A 1 -33.96 10.69 -8.01
C MET A 1 -32.88 11.74 -7.87
N ALA A 2 -32.07 11.67 -6.80
CA ALA A 2 -30.95 12.59 -6.59
C ALA A 2 -29.92 12.46 -7.74
N ALA A 3 -29.33 13.57 -8.17
CA ALA A 3 -28.28 13.54 -9.20
C ALA A 3 -27.00 12.91 -8.60
N HIS A 4 -26.46 11.89 -9.26
CA HIS A 4 -25.25 11.20 -8.82
C HIS A 4 -24.00 12.01 -9.23
N ALA A 5 -22.97 12.02 -8.38
CA ALA A 5 -21.69 12.66 -8.68
C ALA A 5 -20.52 11.73 -8.31
N CYS A 6 -19.55 11.59 -9.22
CA CYS A 6 -18.31 10.85 -8.96
C CYS A 6 -17.40 11.71 -8.08
N PHE A 7 -17.30 11.36 -6.80
CA PHE A 7 -16.63 12.13 -5.76
C PHE A 7 -15.21 11.60 -5.49
N ARG A 8 -14.26 12.53 -5.35
CA ARG A 8 -12.90 12.24 -4.91
C ARG A 8 -12.73 12.62 -3.44
N ALA A 9 -12.52 11.62 -2.59
CA ALA A 9 -12.27 11.77 -1.15
C ALA A 9 -10.80 12.15 -0.81
N GLN A 10 -10.22 13.05 -1.59
CA GLN A 10 -8.89 13.62 -1.38
C GLN A 10 -8.98 15.12 -1.66
N CYS A 11 -8.45 15.93 -0.76
CA CYS A 11 -8.44 17.37 -0.88
C CYS A 11 -7.73 17.79 -2.18
N GLY A 12 -8.46 18.48 -3.07
CA GLY A 12 -7.89 18.97 -4.33
C GLY A 12 -6.73 19.96 -4.18
N ILE A 13 -6.62 20.65 -3.03
CA ILE A 13 -5.60 21.67 -2.79
C ILE A 13 -4.37 21.08 -2.12
N CYS A 14 -4.50 20.48 -0.93
CA CYS A 14 -3.35 19.93 -0.21
C CYS A 14 -2.99 18.50 -0.62
N GLY A 15 -3.87 17.81 -1.36
CA GLY A 15 -3.66 16.42 -1.78
C GLY A 15 -3.79 15.39 -0.67
N ARG A 16 -4.25 15.73 0.54
CA ARG A 16 -4.46 14.76 1.62
C ARG A 16 -5.82 14.08 1.50
N ALA A 17 -5.92 12.82 1.90
CA ALA A 17 -7.21 12.13 2.00
C ALA A 17 -8.13 12.87 2.98
N LEU A 18 -9.43 12.89 2.69
CA LEU A 18 -10.44 13.32 3.67
C LEU A 18 -10.63 12.20 4.70
N ALA A 19 -10.50 12.53 5.97
CA ALA A 19 -10.72 11.64 7.10
C ALA A 19 -12.12 11.84 7.70
N ALA A 20 -12.61 10.82 8.40
CA ALA A 20 -13.85 10.89 9.15
C ALA A 20 -13.86 12.10 10.10
N GLY A 21 -14.90 12.94 10.00
CA GLY A 21 -15.02 14.17 10.78
C GLY A 21 -14.33 15.40 10.18
N ASP A 22 -13.60 15.25 9.08
CA ASP A 22 -13.00 16.41 8.39
C ASP A 22 -14.10 17.33 7.85
N ARG A 23 -13.94 18.63 8.10
CA ARG A 23 -14.76 19.64 7.42
C ARG A 23 -14.23 19.86 6.01
N PHE A 24 -15.11 19.75 5.02
CA PHE A 24 -14.73 19.90 3.62
C PHE A 24 -15.81 20.62 2.81
N ILE A 25 -15.41 21.20 1.69
CA ILE A 25 -16.26 21.84 0.69
C ILE A 25 -16.24 20.97 -0.57
N PRO A 26 -17.37 20.42 -1.01
CA PRO A 26 -17.46 19.67 -2.24
C PRO A 26 -17.52 20.61 -3.45
N LEU A 27 -16.45 20.63 -4.25
CA LEU A 27 -16.46 21.29 -5.55
C LEU A 27 -17.14 20.36 -6.56
N ILE A 28 -18.26 20.77 -7.16
CA ILE A 28 -19.04 19.98 -8.12
C ILE A 28 -19.14 20.78 -9.43
N GLY A 29 -18.77 20.17 -10.55
CA GLY A 29 -18.83 20.81 -11.86
C GLY A 29 -19.09 19.80 -12.99
N GLY A 30 -19.61 20.32 -14.11
CA GLY A 30 -19.61 19.62 -15.40
C GLY A 30 -18.20 19.56 -15.99
N GLU A 31 -17.96 18.69 -16.97
CA GLU A 31 -16.59 18.51 -17.49
C GLU A 31 -16.01 19.78 -18.14
N LEU A 32 -16.87 20.72 -18.58
CA LEU A 32 -16.49 21.98 -19.26
C LEU A 32 -17.55 23.12 -19.14
N SER A 33 -18.47 23.06 -18.17
CA SER A 33 -19.46 24.15 -18.00
C SER A 33 -18.95 25.16 -16.97
N THR A 34 -18.68 26.38 -17.42
CA THR A 34 -18.41 27.58 -16.63
C THR A 34 -19.68 28.18 -16.00
N GLU A 35 -20.83 27.52 -16.15
CA GLU A 35 -22.10 28.04 -15.65
C GLU A 35 -22.40 27.53 -14.24
N SER A 36 -21.84 28.26 -13.27
CA SER A 36 -22.18 28.35 -11.83
C SER A 36 -21.06 27.86 -10.90
N PRO A 37 -20.64 28.70 -9.92
CA PRO A 37 -19.58 28.34 -9.00
C PRO A 37 -19.97 27.11 -8.15
N PRO A 38 -19.01 26.22 -7.82
CA PRO A 38 -19.27 25.07 -6.98
C PRO A 38 -19.80 25.48 -5.60
N CYS A 39 -20.77 24.70 -5.11
CA CYS A 39 -21.44 24.86 -3.82
C CYS A 39 -20.45 25.12 -2.66
N LEU A 40 -20.61 26.26 -1.96
CA LEU A 40 -19.65 26.79 -0.98
C LEU A 40 -19.93 26.41 0.49
N GLU A 41 -21.01 25.69 0.77
CA GLU A 41 -21.29 25.26 2.15
C GLU A 41 -20.50 24.02 2.53
N GLY A 42 -19.87 24.09 3.71
CA GLY A 42 -19.10 22.98 4.26
C GLY A 42 -19.99 21.81 4.67
N ALA A 43 -19.46 20.61 4.52
CA ALA A 43 -20.00 19.37 5.07
C ALA A 43 -18.95 18.71 5.97
N GLU A 44 -19.39 17.75 6.77
CA GLU A 44 -18.51 16.89 7.55
C GLU A 44 -18.36 15.55 6.83
N PHE A 45 -17.12 15.09 6.66
CA PHE A 45 -16.85 13.85 5.95
C PHE A 45 -17.33 12.65 6.79
N PRO A 46 -18.06 11.68 6.19
CA PRO A 46 -18.73 10.61 6.95
C PRO A 46 -17.79 9.80 7.84
N THR A 47 -18.29 9.40 9.01
CA THR A 47 -17.55 8.60 9.98
C THR A 47 -17.65 7.08 9.74
N GLY A 48 -18.54 6.64 8.83
CA GLY A 48 -18.76 5.24 8.49
C GLY A 48 -17.90 4.75 7.32
N ASN A 49 -18.04 3.46 6.96
CA ASN A 49 -17.47 2.89 5.73
C ASN A 49 -18.36 3.14 4.51
N GLU A 50 -19.21 4.15 4.57
CA GLU A 50 -20.05 4.52 3.47
C GLU A 50 -19.15 4.93 2.29
N VAL A 51 -19.53 4.52 1.10
CA VAL A 51 -18.84 4.89 -0.15
C VAL A 51 -19.65 5.89 -0.97
N VAL A 52 -20.69 6.41 -0.32
CA VAL A 52 -21.70 7.29 -0.85
C VAL A 52 -22.16 8.22 0.27
N PHE A 53 -22.38 9.49 -0.03
CA PHE A 53 -22.85 10.51 0.89
C PHE A 53 -23.87 11.41 0.20
N ASP A 54 -25.05 11.56 0.81
CA ASP A 54 -26.06 12.47 0.29
C ASP A 54 -25.78 13.90 0.74
N TYR A 55 -25.63 14.78 -0.24
CA TYR A 55 -25.32 16.19 -0.07
C TYR A 55 -26.28 17.03 -0.92
N ARG A 56 -27.18 17.77 -0.26
CA ARG A 56 -28.11 18.72 -0.89
C ARG A 56 -28.89 18.14 -2.09
N GLY A 57 -29.43 16.95 -1.94
CA GLY A 57 -30.19 16.28 -3.01
C GLY A 57 -29.32 15.73 -4.15
N ARG A 58 -28.00 15.69 -3.97
CA ARG A 58 -27.04 14.96 -4.82
C ARG A 58 -26.38 13.85 -4.02
N THR A 59 -25.98 12.80 -4.70
CA THR A 59 -25.33 11.65 -4.10
C THR A 59 -23.86 11.65 -4.51
N LEU A 60 -22.97 12.03 -3.60
CA LEU A 60 -21.52 11.99 -3.78
C LEU A 60 -21.04 10.55 -3.62
N CYS A 61 -20.44 9.96 -4.64
CA CYS A 61 -20.07 8.55 -4.66
C CYS A 61 -18.60 8.36 -5.02
N TRP A 62 -17.86 7.67 -4.17
CA TRP A 62 -16.47 7.27 -4.40
C TRP A 62 -16.32 5.75 -4.49
N ARG A 63 -17.42 5.04 -4.79
CA ARG A 63 -17.39 3.61 -5.05
C ARG A 63 -16.71 3.31 -6.39
N GLN A 64 -15.69 2.47 -6.35
CA GLN A 64 -15.04 2.02 -7.58
C GLN A 64 -16.01 1.26 -8.50
N LYS A 65 -15.96 1.57 -9.80
CA LYS A 65 -16.81 0.95 -10.84
C LYS A 65 -18.32 1.11 -10.61
N CYS A 66 -18.74 2.17 -9.92
CA CYS A 66 -20.16 2.51 -9.84
C CYS A 66 -20.72 2.83 -11.23
N GLN A 67 -21.75 2.09 -11.66
CA GLN A 67 -22.36 2.28 -12.98
C GLN A 67 -23.02 3.66 -13.11
N GLN A 68 -23.60 4.19 -12.02
CA GLN A 68 -24.18 5.53 -12.00
C GLN A 68 -23.11 6.63 -12.10
N CYS A 69 -21.87 6.38 -11.64
CA CYS A 69 -20.78 7.32 -11.78
C CYS A 69 -20.30 7.49 -13.22
N LYS A 70 -20.54 6.51 -14.11
CA LYS A 70 -19.99 6.52 -15.48
C LYS A 70 -20.42 7.76 -16.29
N HIS A 71 -21.61 8.28 -16.01
CA HIS A 71 -22.19 9.45 -16.70
C HIS A 71 -22.48 10.61 -15.72
N ALA A 72 -21.94 10.53 -14.51
CA ALA A 72 -22.19 11.51 -13.46
C ALA A 72 -21.27 12.73 -13.57
N SER A 73 -21.71 13.87 -13.03
CA SER A 73 -20.85 15.03 -12.81
C SER A 73 -19.68 14.67 -11.88
N ARG A 74 -18.57 15.38 -12.00
CA ARG A 74 -17.42 15.18 -11.11
C ARG A 74 -17.57 16.03 -9.86
N ALA A 75 -17.08 15.49 -8.75
CA ALA A 75 -16.99 16.20 -7.50
C ALA A 75 -15.62 15.95 -6.84
N VAL A 76 -15.02 17.00 -6.30
CA VAL A 76 -13.75 16.94 -5.58
C VAL A 76 -13.94 17.56 -4.21
N GLY A 77 -13.57 16.84 -3.16
CA GLY A 77 -13.57 17.43 -1.83
C GLY A 77 -12.37 18.36 -1.63
N VAL A 78 -12.54 19.44 -0.88
CA VAL A 78 -11.46 20.32 -0.45
C VAL A 78 -11.62 20.59 1.04
N HIS A 79 -10.60 20.38 1.86
CA HIS A 79 -10.67 20.76 3.28
C HIS A 79 -11.09 22.23 3.42
N SER A 80 -12.01 22.51 4.35
CA SER A 80 -12.53 23.87 4.54
C SER A 80 -11.42 24.89 4.81
N ASP A 81 -10.40 24.50 5.59
CA ASP A 81 -9.24 25.35 5.88
C ASP A 81 -8.38 25.61 4.64
N CYS A 82 -8.19 24.59 3.79
CA CYS A 82 -7.46 24.74 2.53
C CYS A 82 -8.18 25.70 1.57
N PHE A 83 -9.51 25.62 1.52
CA PHE A 83 -10.30 26.51 0.67
C PHE A 83 -10.31 27.96 1.19
N ALA A 84 -10.48 28.15 2.51
CA ALA A 84 -10.39 29.48 3.12
C ALA A 84 -9.01 30.12 2.87
N LEU A 85 -7.95 29.33 2.97
CA LEU A 85 -6.60 29.78 2.66
C LEU A 85 -6.44 30.14 1.18
N PHE A 86 -6.98 29.32 0.29
CA PHE A 86 -6.98 29.60 -1.14
C PHE A 86 -7.64 30.94 -1.47
N GLN A 87 -8.83 31.19 -0.93
CA GLN A 87 -9.53 32.45 -1.13
C GLN A 87 -8.76 33.65 -0.59
N ARG A 88 -7.96 33.46 0.46
CA ARG A 88 -7.17 34.54 1.07
C ARG A 88 -5.91 34.88 0.28
N GLU A 89 -5.23 33.88 -0.27
CA GLU A 89 -3.89 34.05 -0.85
C GLU A 89 -3.89 34.10 -2.39
N CYS A 90 -4.94 33.61 -3.05
CA CYS A 90 -5.07 33.66 -4.50
C CYS A 90 -5.77 34.96 -4.94
N ALA A 91 -5.05 35.82 -5.65
CA ALA A 91 -5.55 37.12 -6.11
C ALA A 91 -5.97 37.14 -7.59
N LEU A 92 -6.02 35.99 -8.26
CA LEU A 92 -6.37 35.89 -9.69
C LEU A 92 -7.86 36.14 -9.91
N GLU A 93 -8.23 36.86 -10.98
CA GLU A 93 -9.64 37.19 -11.28
C GLU A 93 -10.51 35.93 -11.51
N ASP A 94 -9.96 34.87 -12.12
CA ASP A 94 -10.65 33.58 -12.37
C ASP A 94 -10.25 32.46 -11.38
N ALA A 95 -9.97 32.82 -10.12
CA ALA A 95 -9.38 31.89 -9.15
C ALA A 95 -10.16 30.57 -8.99
N LEU A 96 -11.49 30.59 -8.99
CA LEU A 96 -12.32 29.38 -8.82
C LEU A 96 -12.29 28.46 -10.03
N ASP A 97 -12.28 29.00 -11.25
CA ASP A 97 -12.19 28.20 -12.48
C ASP A 97 -10.79 27.58 -12.61
N ARG A 98 -9.75 28.35 -12.29
CA ARG A 98 -8.36 27.86 -12.24
C ARG A 98 -8.20 26.78 -11.17
N LEU A 99 -8.81 26.96 -10.00
CA LEU A 99 -8.87 25.93 -8.96
C LEU A 99 -9.56 24.67 -9.50
N TRP A 100 -10.73 24.80 -10.12
CA TRP A 100 -11.47 23.67 -10.67
C TRP A 100 -10.64 22.87 -11.67
N VAL A 101 -9.99 23.54 -12.63
CA VAL A 101 -9.11 22.89 -13.62
C VAL A 101 -7.93 22.19 -12.94
N ALA A 102 -7.26 22.85 -12.01
CA ALA A 102 -6.08 22.30 -11.32
C ALA A 102 -6.42 21.14 -10.36
N VAL A 103 -7.58 21.14 -9.71
CA VAL A 103 -8.00 19.98 -8.89
C VAL A 103 -8.43 18.81 -9.74
N LEU A 104 -9.00 19.07 -10.93
CA LEU A 104 -9.36 18.03 -11.88
C LEU A 104 -8.12 17.38 -12.54
N SER A 105 -7.06 18.14 -12.83
CA SER A 105 -5.83 17.62 -13.45
C SER A 105 -5.11 16.58 -12.59
N ARG A 106 -5.35 16.58 -11.28
CA ARG A 106 -4.87 15.54 -10.36
C ARG A 106 -5.45 14.16 -10.64
N SER A 107 -6.47 14.05 -11.48
CA SER A 107 -7.05 12.80 -11.95
C SER A 107 -7.01 12.80 -13.48
N PRO A 108 -5.85 12.46 -14.07
CA PRO A 108 -5.60 12.67 -15.49
C PRO A 108 -6.56 11.90 -16.39
N TRP A 109 -7.21 10.83 -15.94
CA TRP A 109 -8.28 10.15 -16.69
C TRP A 109 -9.43 9.68 -15.79
N TRP A 110 -10.49 9.15 -16.40
CA TRP A 110 -11.63 8.58 -15.68
C TRP A 110 -11.21 7.37 -14.84
N PHE A 111 -11.64 7.34 -13.57
CA PHE A 111 -11.27 6.32 -12.58
C PHE A 111 -9.76 6.19 -12.30
N SER A 112 -8.94 7.19 -12.64
CA SER A 112 -7.54 7.23 -12.20
C SER A 112 -7.51 7.10 -10.68
N LEU A 113 -6.87 6.06 -10.15
CA LEU A 113 -6.67 5.91 -8.71
C LEU A 113 -5.91 7.13 -8.18
N ASN A 114 -6.20 7.56 -6.96
CA ASN A 114 -5.44 8.66 -6.36
C ASN A 114 -3.96 8.28 -6.31
N ALA A 115 -3.07 9.11 -6.86
CA ALA A 115 -1.64 8.87 -6.77
C ALA A 115 -1.27 8.66 -5.29
N ARG A 116 -0.66 7.50 -4.98
CA ARG A 116 -0.20 7.17 -3.60
C ARG A 116 1.22 7.66 -3.35
N VAL A 117 1.70 8.51 -4.24
CA VAL A 117 2.85 9.38 -4.01
C VAL A 117 2.71 9.96 -2.61
N ASP A 118 3.72 9.70 -1.76
CA ASP A 118 3.82 10.31 -0.44
C ASP A 118 3.46 11.78 -0.63
N GLY A 119 2.49 12.32 0.13
CA GLY A 119 1.93 13.67 -0.06
C GLY A 119 2.94 14.82 0.07
N ARG A 120 4.23 14.50 0.00
CA ARG A 120 5.33 15.27 -0.60
C ARG A 120 4.92 15.82 -1.97
N ALA A 121 3.96 16.74 -1.97
CA ALA A 121 4.10 17.85 -2.88
C ALA A 121 5.52 18.38 -2.64
N ASP A 122 6.34 18.37 -3.71
CA ASP A 122 7.57 19.13 -3.80
C ASP A 122 7.18 20.56 -3.40
N CYS A 123 7.43 20.88 -2.14
CA CYS A 123 7.26 22.23 -1.62
C CYS A 123 8.64 22.84 -1.75
N PRO A 124 8.82 23.88 -2.59
CA PRO A 124 10.12 24.50 -2.77
C PRO A 124 10.72 24.87 -1.42
N LEU A 125 11.99 24.54 -1.18
CA LEU A 125 12.67 24.82 0.09
C LEU A 125 12.60 26.32 0.41
N GLU A 126 12.66 27.17 -0.62
CA GLU A 126 12.50 28.62 -0.52
C GLU A 126 11.16 29.01 0.11
N LEU A 127 10.07 28.32 -0.25
CA LEU A 127 8.75 28.56 0.33
C LEU A 127 8.71 28.12 1.81
N ILE A 128 9.38 27.01 2.14
CA ILE A 128 9.50 26.56 3.53
C ILE A 128 10.22 27.61 4.36
N TYR A 129 11.39 28.09 3.89
CA TYR A 129 12.19 29.08 4.58
C TYR A 129 11.46 30.42 4.72
N GLU A 130 10.87 30.94 3.65
CA GLU A 130 10.12 32.20 3.66
C GLU A 130 9.01 32.19 4.71
N LYS A 131 8.27 31.08 4.82
CA LYS A 131 7.17 30.97 5.77
C LYS A 131 7.65 30.62 7.18
N ALA A 132 8.70 29.82 7.33
CA ALA A 132 9.34 29.57 8.61
C ALA A 132 9.80 30.89 9.26
N ASP A 133 10.45 31.78 8.50
CA ASP A 133 10.86 33.09 9.00
C ASP A 133 9.67 33.93 9.49
N LYS A 134 8.58 33.95 8.72
CA LYS A 134 7.35 34.68 9.08
C LYS A 134 6.73 34.18 10.39
N PHE A 135 6.95 32.91 10.75
CA PHE A 135 6.48 32.31 12.01
C PHE A 135 7.54 32.33 13.12
N GLY A 136 8.65 33.06 12.94
CA GLY A 136 9.72 33.17 13.94
C GLY A 136 10.64 31.95 14.02
N LEU A 137 10.60 31.06 13.03
CA LEU A 137 11.44 29.86 12.93
C LEU A 137 12.64 30.10 12.00
N SER A 138 13.31 31.24 12.12
CA SER A 138 14.39 31.63 11.19
C SER A 138 15.62 30.73 11.25
N ALA A 139 15.85 30.06 12.37
CA ALA A 139 16.90 29.04 12.52
C ALA A 139 16.68 27.83 11.59
N TRP A 140 15.49 27.66 11.01
CA TRP A 140 15.20 26.57 10.06
C TRP A 140 16.11 26.61 8.83
N ARG A 141 16.54 27.80 8.39
CA ARG A 141 17.49 27.96 7.27
C ARG A 141 18.85 27.31 7.53
N LEU A 142 19.17 27.03 8.78
CA LEU A 142 20.43 26.38 9.18
C LEU A 142 20.33 24.85 9.14
N LEU A 143 19.12 24.30 8.98
CA LEU A 143 18.91 22.86 8.93
C LEU A 143 19.23 22.32 7.53
N PRO A 144 20.02 21.25 7.43
CA PRO A 144 20.11 20.46 6.20
C PRO A 144 18.73 19.97 5.76
N GLN A 145 18.57 19.70 4.47
CA GLN A 145 17.32 19.23 3.90
C GLN A 145 16.85 17.93 4.58
N GLU A 146 17.78 17.05 4.94
CA GLU A 146 17.52 15.78 5.61
C GLU A 146 16.80 15.99 6.94
N LEU A 147 17.21 16.99 7.73
CA LEU A 147 16.54 17.32 8.99
C LEU A 147 15.17 17.95 8.75
N THR A 148 15.03 18.77 7.71
CA THR A 148 13.71 19.31 7.31
C THR A 148 12.75 18.18 6.95
N ASP A 149 13.22 17.19 6.19
CA ASP A 149 12.45 16.02 5.79
C ASP A 149 12.10 15.15 7.00
N MET A 150 13.02 14.95 7.95
CA MET A 150 12.76 14.25 9.21
C MET A 150 11.69 14.98 10.05
N ILE A 151 11.81 16.30 10.22
CA ILE A 151 10.81 17.08 10.97
C ILE A 151 9.45 16.98 10.29
N ARG A 152 9.39 17.14 8.95
CA ARG A 152 8.17 16.97 8.19
C ARG A 152 7.57 15.58 8.38
N HIS A 153 8.40 14.55 8.37
CA HIS A 153 7.97 13.17 8.58
C HIS A 153 7.37 12.96 9.97
N SER A 154 8.03 13.46 11.02
CA SER A 154 7.56 13.36 12.40
C SER A 154 6.37 14.25 12.73
N SER A 155 6.10 15.27 11.90
CA SER A 155 5.03 16.25 12.13
C SER A 155 4.07 16.39 10.96
N GLU A 156 3.88 15.33 10.15
CA GLU A 156 3.12 15.40 8.89
C GLU A 156 1.72 16.02 9.05
N SER A 157 1.05 15.78 10.18
CA SER A 157 -0.28 16.32 10.49
C SER A 157 -0.30 17.81 10.86
N ALA A 158 0.86 18.44 11.08
CA ALA A 158 0.93 19.85 11.49
C ALA A 158 0.35 20.79 10.43
N LEU A 159 -0.35 21.83 10.90
CA LEU A 159 -0.98 22.85 10.05
C LEU A 159 0.03 23.59 9.16
N PHE A 160 1.28 23.72 9.61
CA PHE A 160 2.36 24.34 8.83
C PHE A 160 2.56 23.65 7.47
N TRP A 161 2.56 22.32 7.44
CA TRP A 161 2.71 21.57 6.18
C TRP A 161 1.46 21.66 5.31
N LEU A 162 0.27 21.67 5.92
CA LEU A 162 -0.98 21.86 5.20
C LEU A 162 -1.02 23.22 4.49
N TYR A 163 -0.60 24.28 5.21
CA TYR A 163 -0.46 25.64 4.71
C TYR A 163 0.53 25.72 3.55
N LEU A 164 1.72 25.14 3.71
CA LEU A 164 2.74 25.09 2.66
C LEU A 164 2.29 24.33 1.40
N SER A 165 1.60 23.20 1.57
CA SER A 165 1.04 22.45 0.43
C SER A 165 0.03 23.28 -0.36
N ALA A 166 -0.85 24.00 0.34
CA ALA A 166 -1.84 24.87 -0.30
C ALA A 166 -1.21 26.09 -0.99
N LEU A 167 -0.22 26.73 -0.38
CA LEU A 167 0.51 27.84 -1.03
C LEU A 167 1.28 27.37 -2.26
N SER A 168 1.94 26.23 -2.16
CA SER A 168 2.65 25.65 -3.31
C SER A 168 1.69 25.24 -4.42
N PHE A 169 0.45 24.88 -4.10
CA PHE A 169 -0.60 24.67 -5.09
C PHE A 169 -1.02 25.98 -5.77
N ILE A 170 -1.20 27.06 -5.00
CA ILE A 170 -1.58 28.38 -5.54
C ILE A 170 -0.50 28.95 -6.46
N ARG A 171 0.77 28.82 -6.09
CA ARG A 171 1.91 29.28 -6.91
C ARG A 171 2.02 28.57 -8.26
N ASP A 172 1.52 27.33 -8.34
CA ASP A 172 1.55 26.53 -9.57
C ASP A 172 0.32 26.78 -10.46
N LEU A 173 -0.63 27.62 -10.03
CA LEU A 173 -1.72 28.01 -10.90
C LEU A 173 -1.17 28.85 -12.07
N PRO A 174 -1.69 28.66 -13.30
CA PRO A 174 -1.30 29.48 -14.43
C PRO A 174 -1.54 30.96 -14.12
N GLY A 175 -0.59 31.83 -14.51
CA GLY A 175 -0.68 33.28 -14.30
C GLY A 175 -1.56 34.00 -15.32
N GLU A 176 -1.52 35.33 -15.30
CA GLU A 176 -2.18 36.20 -16.29
C GLU A 176 -1.34 36.35 -17.57
N ASP A 177 0.00 36.33 -17.45
CA ASP A 177 0.95 36.45 -18.57
C ASP A 177 1.02 35.20 -19.47
N SER A 178 0.36 34.11 -19.10
CA SER A 178 -0.06 33.08 -20.07
C SER A 178 -1.20 33.66 -20.90
N SER A 179 -0.85 34.62 -21.77
CA SER A 179 -1.73 35.27 -22.75
C SER A 179 -2.06 34.37 -23.94
N ASP A 180 -1.42 33.21 -24.05
CA ASP A 180 -2.12 32.03 -24.56
C ASP A 180 -3.11 31.67 -23.47
N GLY A 181 -4.35 32.17 -23.61
CA GLY A 181 -5.40 31.90 -22.64
C GLY A 181 -5.55 30.39 -22.40
N LEU A 182 -6.56 30.04 -21.63
CA LEU A 182 -7.12 28.69 -21.66
C LEU A 182 -7.71 28.39 -23.06
N SER A 183 -6.99 28.62 -24.17
CA SER A 183 -7.18 27.93 -25.41
C SER A 183 -6.97 26.46 -25.08
N HIS A 184 -8.09 25.80 -24.84
CA HIS A 184 -8.28 24.37 -24.77
C HIS A 184 -7.90 23.74 -26.12
N VAL A 185 -6.69 23.98 -26.62
CA VAL A 185 -6.17 23.32 -27.80
C VAL A 185 -5.92 21.88 -27.36
N SER A 186 -6.93 21.06 -27.58
CA SER A 186 -6.81 19.62 -27.47
C SER A 186 -5.85 19.17 -28.55
N VAL A 187 -4.61 18.88 -28.15
CA VAL A 187 -3.61 18.30 -29.04
C VAL A 187 -3.73 16.78 -28.92
N PRO A 188 -3.91 16.05 -30.04
CA PRO A 188 -3.71 14.61 -30.11
C PRO A 188 -2.44 14.21 -29.37
N LEU A 189 -2.54 13.34 -28.37
CA LEU A 189 -1.36 12.91 -27.62
C LEU A 189 -0.32 12.26 -28.54
N ALA A 190 -0.78 11.67 -29.65
CA ALA A 190 0.08 11.15 -30.71
C ALA A 190 1.00 12.19 -31.36
N ASN A 191 0.58 13.46 -31.35
CA ASN A 191 1.35 14.57 -31.87
C ASN A 191 2.26 15.19 -30.81
N VAL A 192 2.21 14.77 -29.54
CA VAL A 192 3.05 15.33 -28.48
C VAL A 192 4.35 14.54 -28.39
N LEU A 193 5.46 15.13 -28.85
CA LEU A 193 6.79 14.53 -28.75
C LEU A 193 7.30 14.55 -27.30
N ALA A 194 7.18 15.71 -26.67
CA ALA A 194 7.59 15.93 -25.29
C ALA A 194 6.76 17.05 -24.66
N TRP A 195 6.45 16.92 -23.37
CA TRP A 195 5.81 17.98 -22.59
C TRP A 195 6.17 17.83 -21.12
N THR A 196 6.32 18.95 -20.42
CA THR A 196 6.43 18.99 -18.96
C THR A 196 5.45 20.02 -18.41
N ARG A 197 4.83 19.72 -17.27
CA ARG A 197 3.89 20.63 -16.62
C ARG A 197 4.54 22.00 -16.37
N GLY A 198 3.87 23.06 -16.84
CA GLY A 198 4.37 24.44 -16.81
C GLY A 198 5.07 24.90 -18.10
N SER A 199 5.28 24.00 -19.09
CA SER A 199 5.81 24.35 -20.41
C SER A 199 4.78 24.15 -21.51
N ALA A 200 5.01 24.79 -22.67
CA ALA A 200 4.32 24.45 -23.90
C ALA A 200 4.73 23.03 -24.38
N PRO A 201 3.82 22.27 -25.02
CA PRO A 201 4.14 20.98 -25.62
C PRO A 201 5.04 21.15 -26.86
N VAL A 202 5.96 20.20 -27.04
CA VAL A 202 6.68 20.03 -28.31
C VAL A 202 5.84 19.12 -29.20
N ILE A 203 5.39 19.65 -30.33
CA ILE A 203 4.47 18.95 -31.24
C ILE A 203 5.27 18.39 -32.44
N THR A 204 4.92 17.18 -32.87
CA THR A 204 5.44 16.49 -34.06
C THR A 204 4.27 15.87 -34.84
N PRO A 205 4.35 15.72 -36.16
CA PRO A 205 3.41 14.87 -36.89
C PRO A 205 3.43 13.43 -36.35
N GLU A 206 2.26 12.78 -36.27
CA GLU A 206 2.13 11.42 -35.72
C GLU A 206 3.05 10.40 -36.42
N GLU A 207 3.13 10.49 -37.76
CA GLU A 207 3.95 9.59 -38.60
C GLU A 207 5.46 9.71 -38.36
N GLU A 208 5.91 10.84 -37.82
CA GLU A 208 7.33 11.12 -37.55
C GLU A 208 7.70 10.83 -36.08
N GLY A 209 6.71 10.58 -35.22
CA GLY A 209 6.90 10.39 -33.79
C GLY A 209 7.28 8.95 -33.41
N PRO A 210 8.22 8.75 -32.47
CA PRO A 210 8.54 7.42 -31.94
C PRO A 210 7.31 6.72 -31.34
N PRO A 211 7.06 5.41 -31.56
CA PRO A 211 5.74 4.79 -31.37
C PRO A 211 5.30 4.64 -29.90
N ILE A 212 6.24 4.61 -28.96
CA ILE A 212 5.94 4.39 -27.54
C ILE A 212 5.77 5.73 -26.84
N ILE A 213 4.84 5.79 -25.89
CA ILE A 213 4.64 6.94 -25.01
C ILE A 213 4.87 6.56 -23.56
N ARG A 214 5.62 7.40 -22.83
CA ARG A 214 5.74 7.34 -21.38
C ARG A 214 5.07 8.55 -20.75
N LEU A 215 4.14 8.27 -19.85
CA LEU A 215 3.42 9.23 -19.05
C LEU A 215 3.99 9.18 -17.63
N THR A 216 4.43 10.32 -17.12
CA THR A 216 4.88 10.45 -15.74
C THR A 216 3.90 11.32 -14.98
N SER A 217 3.40 10.82 -13.85
CA SER A 217 2.47 11.53 -12.96
C SER A 217 3.02 11.63 -11.54
N ASP A 218 2.70 12.72 -10.85
CA ASP A 218 2.98 12.91 -9.43
C ASP A 218 1.68 13.14 -8.64
N CYS A 219 1.77 13.57 -7.38
CA CYS A 219 0.60 13.88 -6.55
C CYS A 219 -0.31 15.00 -7.12
N ARG A 220 0.17 15.77 -8.11
CA ARG A 220 -0.59 16.83 -8.80
C ARG A 220 -1.17 16.38 -10.15
N GLY A 221 -1.00 15.11 -10.53
CA GLY A 221 -1.47 14.57 -11.81
C GLY A 221 -0.34 14.43 -12.82
N LEU A 222 -0.65 14.55 -14.11
CA LEU A 222 0.36 14.40 -15.16
C LEU A 222 1.44 15.48 -15.01
N LYS A 223 2.70 15.04 -14.99
CA LYS A 223 3.89 15.90 -14.84
C LYS A 223 4.69 15.98 -16.13
N ARG A 224 4.78 14.87 -16.88
CA ARG A 224 5.58 14.78 -18.10
C ARG A 224 5.02 13.77 -19.08
N VAL A 225 5.18 14.08 -20.37
CA VAL A 225 4.93 13.20 -21.51
C VAL A 225 6.21 13.13 -22.35
N GLU A 226 6.55 11.94 -22.82
CA GLU A 226 7.67 11.73 -23.74
C GLU A 226 7.42 10.54 -24.68
N ARG A 227 7.86 10.67 -25.92
CA ARG A 227 7.88 9.60 -26.92
C ARG A 227 9.20 8.84 -26.87
N LEU A 228 9.15 7.52 -27.03
CA LEU A 228 10.30 6.62 -27.00
C LEU A 228 10.31 5.76 -28.27
N ASP A 229 11.51 5.46 -28.78
CA ASP A 229 11.69 4.63 -29.99
C ASP A 229 11.24 3.19 -29.80
N SER A 230 11.34 2.68 -28.58
CA SER A 230 10.97 1.32 -28.22
C SER A 230 10.54 1.23 -26.76
N MET A 231 9.97 0.08 -26.37
CA MET A 231 9.67 -0.19 -24.96
C MET A 231 10.99 -0.20 -24.17
N PRO A 232 11.09 0.58 -23.09
CA PRO A 232 12.34 0.70 -22.36
C PRO A 232 12.68 -0.62 -21.67
N HIS A 233 13.96 -0.98 -21.71
CA HIS A 233 14.46 -2.12 -20.95
C HIS A 233 14.34 -1.86 -19.45
N TYR A 234 14.10 -2.94 -18.69
CA TYR A 234 14.06 -2.90 -17.24
C TYR A 234 15.28 -2.17 -16.65
N GLN A 235 15.03 -1.28 -15.69
CA GLN A 235 16.07 -0.65 -14.89
C GLN A 235 15.76 -0.83 -13.41
N ASP A 236 16.80 -1.08 -12.61
CA ASP A 236 16.69 -1.28 -11.17
C ASP A 236 16.56 0.06 -10.42
N TRP A 237 15.49 0.78 -10.73
CA TRP A 237 15.14 2.04 -10.08
C TRP A 237 13.62 2.21 -9.98
N ARG A 238 13.17 2.60 -8.79
CA ARG A 238 11.77 2.92 -8.48
C ARG A 238 11.66 4.34 -7.94
N SER A 239 10.47 4.89 -8.01
CA SER A 239 10.10 6.17 -7.41
C SER A 239 9.02 5.98 -6.36
N ASP A 240 9.17 6.66 -5.23
CA ASP A 240 8.12 6.77 -4.22
C ASP A 240 7.24 8.01 -4.43
N THR A 241 7.61 8.86 -5.40
CA THR A 241 6.97 10.16 -5.66
C THR A 241 6.42 10.32 -7.08
N MET A 242 6.69 9.35 -7.95
CA MET A 242 6.24 9.36 -9.33
C MET A 242 5.60 8.02 -9.68
N GLU A 243 4.64 8.10 -10.59
CA GLU A 243 3.98 6.96 -11.20
C GLU A 243 4.14 7.06 -12.72
N PHE A 244 4.29 5.91 -13.37
CA PHE A 244 4.62 5.82 -14.78
C PHE A 244 3.66 4.90 -15.52
N ALA A 245 3.21 5.30 -16.70
CA ALA A 245 2.49 4.45 -17.63
C ALA A 245 3.23 4.46 -18.98
N ILE A 246 3.44 3.28 -19.56
CA ILE A 246 4.16 3.11 -20.83
C ILE A 246 3.30 2.28 -21.75
N GLN A 247 2.96 2.82 -22.92
CA GLN A 247 2.11 2.16 -23.89
C GLN A 247 2.48 2.53 -25.32
N ASP A 248 1.93 1.78 -26.27
CA ASP A 248 1.85 2.22 -27.65
C ASP A 248 0.88 3.41 -27.76
N VAL A 249 1.27 4.41 -28.54
CA VAL A 249 0.51 5.64 -28.71
C VAL A 249 -0.88 5.45 -29.31
N SER A 250 -1.05 4.42 -30.14
CA SER A 250 -2.33 4.12 -30.80
C SER A 250 -3.44 3.78 -29.80
N LEU A 251 -3.06 3.41 -28.57
CA LEU A 251 -3.99 3.06 -27.49
C LEU A 251 -4.49 4.28 -26.71
N VAL A 252 -3.98 5.48 -26.98
CA VAL A 252 -4.31 6.70 -26.23
C VAL A 252 -5.02 7.72 -27.11
N LYS A 253 -6.22 8.13 -26.69
CA LYS A 253 -6.94 9.27 -27.27
C LYS A 253 -6.85 10.44 -26.29
N SER A 254 -6.88 11.67 -26.78
CA SER A 254 -6.58 12.86 -25.96
C SER A 254 -7.73 13.85 -25.89
N TYR A 255 -7.84 14.48 -24.72
CA TYR A 255 -8.57 15.72 -24.53
C TYR A 255 -7.76 16.65 -23.62
N ASN A 256 -6.99 17.59 -24.20
CA ASN A 256 -6.08 18.50 -23.47
C ASN A 256 -4.91 17.78 -22.77
N ILE A 257 -3.69 18.33 -22.83
CA ILE A 257 -2.47 17.66 -22.33
C ILE A 257 -2.52 17.31 -20.84
N LEU A 258 -3.37 17.99 -20.05
CA LEU A 258 -3.58 17.67 -18.63
C LEU A 258 -4.62 16.58 -18.37
N ARG A 259 -5.31 16.09 -19.41
CA ARG A 259 -6.40 15.11 -19.29
C ARG A 259 -6.42 14.12 -20.47
N LEU A 260 -6.55 12.85 -20.16
CA LEU A 260 -6.51 11.77 -21.14
C LEU A 260 -7.90 11.15 -21.27
N GLU A 261 -8.35 10.95 -22.51
CA GLU A 261 -9.54 10.17 -22.82
C GLU A 261 -9.13 8.74 -23.15
N THR A 262 -9.53 7.81 -22.30
CA THR A 262 -9.26 6.41 -22.54
C THR A 262 -10.45 5.82 -23.30
N PRO A 263 -10.24 5.02 -24.38
CA PRO A 263 -11.34 4.40 -25.11
C PRO A 263 -12.32 3.66 -24.19
N ASP A 264 -13.61 3.59 -24.53
CA ASP A 264 -14.65 2.92 -23.71
C ASP A 264 -14.32 1.47 -23.31
N ILE A 265 -13.45 0.81 -24.07
CA ILE A 265 -13.02 -0.59 -23.90
C ILE A 265 -11.82 -0.70 -22.93
N ASN A 266 -11.05 0.38 -22.74
CA ASN A 266 -9.88 0.46 -21.87
C ASN A 266 -10.09 1.55 -20.82
N HIS A 267 -10.44 1.17 -19.59
CA HIS A 267 -10.66 2.11 -18.48
C HIS A 267 -9.35 2.61 -17.82
N GLY A 268 -8.28 2.83 -18.59
CA GLY A 268 -7.00 3.35 -18.09
C GLY A 268 -5.76 2.53 -18.50
N PHE A 269 -4.70 2.70 -17.71
CA PHE A 269 -3.35 2.23 -18.02
C PHE A 269 -2.86 1.23 -16.95
N HIS A 270 -1.88 0.41 -17.31
CA HIS A 270 -0.98 -0.16 -16.31
C HIS A 270 -0.05 0.93 -15.80
N ILE A 271 -0.12 1.19 -14.50
CA ILE A 271 0.67 2.22 -13.83
C ILE A 271 1.68 1.53 -12.93
N TRP A 272 2.93 1.98 -12.95
CA TRP A 272 4.04 1.43 -12.17
C TRP A 272 4.68 2.50 -11.31
N ASP A 273 5.30 2.09 -10.20
CA ASP A 273 6.23 2.90 -9.41
C ASP A 273 7.66 2.87 -9.98
N MET A 274 7.86 2.30 -11.17
CA MET A 274 9.14 2.25 -11.90
C MET A 274 8.97 2.92 -13.27
N PRO A 275 9.92 3.75 -13.74
CA PRO A 275 9.82 4.39 -15.06
C PRO A 275 10.07 3.43 -16.22
N ASN A 276 10.78 2.34 -15.93
CA ASN A 276 11.22 1.32 -16.86
C ASN A 276 10.99 -0.05 -16.16
N PRO A 277 9.72 -0.42 -15.92
CA PRO A 277 9.36 -1.67 -15.26
C PRO A 277 9.73 -2.86 -16.14
N PRO A 278 9.83 -4.08 -15.57
CA PRO A 278 9.89 -5.29 -16.39
C PRO A 278 8.64 -5.42 -17.26
N LEU A 279 8.79 -6.04 -18.45
CA LEU A 279 7.65 -6.35 -19.29
C LEU A 279 6.73 -7.34 -18.56
N LEU A 280 5.42 -7.21 -18.76
CA LEU A 280 4.45 -8.11 -18.12
C LEU A 280 4.66 -9.58 -18.48
N GLU A 281 5.19 -9.85 -19.68
CA GLU A 281 5.50 -11.19 -20.18
C GLU A 281 6.72 -11.84 -19.52
N ASP A 282 7.67 -11.01 -19.05
CA ASP A 282 8.82 -11.47 -18.26
C ASP A 282 8.47 -11.69 -16.79
N CYS A 283 7.32 -11.20 -16.35
CA CYS A 283 6.80 -11.41 -15.01
C CYS A 283 5.89 -12.63 -14.98
N LYS A 284 5.86 -13.33 -13.84
CA LYS A 284 4.83 -14.33 -13.55
C LYS A 284 3.86 -13.76 -12.54
N PHE A 285 2.56 -13.87 -12.84
CA PHE A 285 1.50 -13.34 -11.99
C PHE A 285 0.50 -14.42 -11.56
N CYS A 286 0.00 -14.24 -10.34
CA CYS A 286 -1.12 -14.94 -9.77
C CYS A 286 -2.27 -13.94 -9.56
N GLY A 287 -3.36 -14.14 -10.28
CA GLY A 287 -4.53 -13.26 -10.29
C GLY A 287 -4.85 -12.75 -11.69
N HIS A 288 -5.99 -12.08 -11.84
CA HIS A 288 -6.39 -11.49 -13.12
C HIS A 288 -5.85 -10.06 -13.25
N ILE A 289 -4.97 -9.84 -14.23
CA ILE A 289 -4.52 -8.52 -14.64
C ILE A 289 -5.55 -7.95 -15.61
N GLY A 290 -6.27 -6.91 -15.18
CA GLY A 290 -7.16 -6.15 -16.06
C GLY A 290 -6.38 -5.14 -16.90
N ASN A 291 -7.03 -4.53 -17.88
CA ASN A 291 -6.41 -3.55 -18.80
C ASN A 291 -5.94 -2.25 -18.12
N SER A 292 -6.43 -1.98 -16.90
CA SER A 292 -6.06 -0.82 -16.09
C SER A 292 -5.81 -1.29 -14.67
N MET A 293 -4.57 -1.11 -14.21
CA MET A 293 -4.11 -1.61 -12.90
C MET A 293 -2.89 -0.82 -12.46
N ARG A 294 -2.84 -0.45 -11.18
CA ARG A 294 -1.62 0.11 -10.58
C ARG A 294 -0.84 -0.99 -9.88
N PHE A 295 0.44 -1.09 -10.19
CA PHE A 295 1.39 -1.97 -9.55
C PHE A 295 2.29 -1.20 -8.58
N SER A 296 2.65 -1.86 -7.49
CA SER A 296 3.80 -1.50 -6.67
C SER A 296 4.81 -2.63 -6.73
N THR A 297 6.08 -2.25 -6.68
CA THR A 297 7.20 -3.17 -6.67
C THR A 297 7.87 -3.16 -5.30
N ILE A 298 8.53 -4.25 -4.91
CA ILE A 298 9.36 -4.35 -3.72
C ILE A 298 10.66 -5.02 -4.14
N ASP A 299 11.80 -4.34 -3.95
CA ASP A 299 13.13 -4.93 -4.18
C ASP A 299 13.47 -5.89 -3.04
N LEU A 300 13.46 -7.18 -3.34
CA LEU A 300 13.67 -8.24 -2.36
C LEU A 300 15.13 -8.36 -1.91
N HIS A 301 16.08 -7.77 -2.65
CA HIS A 301 17.50 -7.74 -2.24
C HIS A 301 17.83 -6.58 -1.29
N ALA A 302 16.95 -5.59 -1.18
CA ALA A 302 17.16 -4.40 -0.35
C ALA A 302 16.40 -4.43 0.98
N VAL A 303 15.53 -5.42 1.19
CA VAL A 303 14.69 -5.54 2.39
C VAL A 303 15.34 -6.38 3.47
N THR A 304 15.03 -6.06 4.73
CA THR A 304 15.40 -6.87 5.91
C THR A 304 14.23 -7.74 6.41
N GLY A 305 13.08 -7.64 5.74
CA GLY A 305 11.89 -8.42 6.02
C GLY A 305 10.64 -7.85 5.35
N LEU A 306 9.54 -8.58 5.40
CA LEU A 306 8.24 -8.18 4.84
C LEU A 306 7.14 -8.37 5.89
N THR A 307 6.29 -7.36 6.08
CA THR A 307 5.04 -7.52 6.85
C THR A 307 3.84 -7.54 5.93
N PHE A 308 3.03 -8.59 6.01
CA PHE A 308 1.76 -8.73 5.31
C PHE A 308 0.60 -8.39 6.24
N PHE A 309 -0.25 -7.44 5.82
CA PHE A 309 -1.41 -6.99 6.57
C PHE A 309 -2.65 -7.78 6.14
N PHE A 310 -3.03 -8.80 6.92
CA PHE A 310 -4.18 -9.66 6.64
C PHE A 310 -5.44 -9.18 7.37
N SER A 311 -6.58 -9.20 6.68
CA SER A 311 -7.91 -9.09 7.32
C SER A 311 -8.87 -10.03 6.59
N HIS A 312 -9.62 -10.83 7.36
CA HIS A 312 -10.54 -11.84 6.80
C HIS A 312 -9.85 -12.73 5.74
N ASN A 313 -8.62 -13.17 6.02
CA ASN A 313 -7.77 -13.98 5.13
C ASN A 313 -7.38 -13.34 3.79
N LYS A 314 -7.56 -12.03 3.63
CA LYS A 314 -7.11 -11.29 2.44
C LYS A 314 -6.00 -10.31 2.82
N VAL A 315 -5.05 -10.10 1.92
CA VAL A 315 -3.95 -9.15 2.12
C VAL A 315 -4.41 -7.76 1.71
N TYR A 316 -4.25 -6.76 2.58
CA TYR A 316 -4.62 -5.37 2.33
C TYR A 316 -3.41 -4.47 2.06
N ALA A 317 -2.24 -4.82 2.57
CA ALA A 317 -0.97 -4.17 2.26
C ALA A 317 0.19 -5.13 2.51
N ILE A 318 1.32 -4.81 1.89
CA ILE A 318 2.62 -5.39 2.18
C ILE A 318 3.53 -4.22 2.54
N HIS A 319 4.27 -4.34 3.64
CA HIS A 319 5.26 -3.36 4.04
C HIS A 319 6.65 -3.96 3.90
N PRO A 320 7.51 -3.39 3.03
CA PRO A 320 8.91 -3.77 2.96
C PRO A 320 9.68 -3.11 4.10
N HIS A 321 10.29 -3.92 4.97
CA HIS A 321 11.20 -3.42 5.99
C HIS A 321 12.55 -3.14 5.35
N THR A 322 13.06 -1.94 5.55
CA THR A 322 14.39 -1.51 5.09
C THR A 322 15.11 -0.78 6.22
N PRO A 323 16.42 -0.52 6.13
CA PRO A 323 17.11 0.30 7.13
C PRO A 323 16.48 1.71 7.31
N SER A 324 15.90 2.27 6.25
CA SER A 324 15.22 3.58 6.29
C SER A 324 13.75 3.51 6.71
N SER A 325 13.13 2.33 6.67
CA SER A 325 11.76 2.08 7.09
C SER A 325 11.68 0.76 7.85
N PRO A 326 12.22 0.71 9.09
CA PRO A 326 12.38 -0.54 9.83
C PRO A 326 11.07 -1.05 10.46
N ASP A 327 10.04 -0.21 10.59
CA ASP A 327 8.75 -0.58 11.17
C ASP A 327 7.56 -0.27 10.24
N ALA A 328 6.48 -1.03 10.42
CA ALA A 328 5.31 -0.95 9.54
C ALA A 328 4.20 -0.01 10.05
N THR A 329 4.49 0.86 11.03
CA THR A 329 3.51 1.74 11.69
C THR A 329 2.89 2.73 10.71
N LYS A 330 3.68 3.28 9.79
CA LYS A 330 3.18 4.20 8.75
C LYS A 330 2.19 3.49 7.82
N THR A 331 2.50 2.27 7.38
CA THR A 331 1.57 1.46 6.55
C THR A 331 0.30 1.15 7.33
N PHE A 332 0.42 0.79 8.61
CA PHE A 332 -0.73 0.49 9.47
C PHE A 332 -1.66 1.71 9.67
N ASN A 333 -1.09 2.89 9.89
CA ASN A 333 -1.85 4.12 10.15
C ASN A 333 -2.64 4.63 8.93
N ARG A 334 -2.35 4.15 7.71
CA ARG A 334 -3.13 4.44 6.50
C ARG A 334 -4.52 3.79 6.51
N PHE A 335 -4.76 2.81 7.36
CA PHE A 335 -6.04 2.11 7.45
C PHE A 335 -7.03 2.81 8.38
N SER A 336 -8.33 2.72 8.05
CA SER A 336 -9.41 3.22 8.92
C SER A 336 -9.36 2.56 10.30
N ARG A 337 -9.91 3.22 11.32
CA ARG A 337 -9.94 2.69 12.70
C ARG A 337 -10.56 1.29 12.76
N GLN A 338 -11.64 1.06 12.01
CA GLN A 338 -12.29 -0.25 11.93
C GLN A 338 -11.40 -1.28 11.24
N ARG A 339 -10.73 -0.92 10.12
CA ARG A 339 -9.82 -1.84 9.44
C ARG A 339 -8.63 -2.19 10.32
N ARG A 340 -7.99 -1.20 10.97
CA ARG A 340 -6.93 -1.41 11.97
C ARG A 340 -7.33 -2.36 13.09
N ALA A 341 -8.60 -2.33 13.48
CA ALA A 341 -9.17 -3.22 14.49
C ALA A 341 -9.52 -4.63 13.95
N SER A 342 -9.21 -4.95 12.68
CA SER A 342 -9.45 -6.26 12.03
C SER A 342 -8.17 -6.87 11.40
N LEU A 343 -7.00 -6.26 11.64
CA LEU A 343 -5.74 -6.56 10.93
C LEU A 343 -4.81 -7.45 11.76
N ALA A 344 -4.37 -8.55 11.14
CA ALA A 344 -3.27 -9.40 11.59
C ALA A 344 -1.99 -9.05 10.81
N TRP A 345 -0.84 -9.12 11.47
CA TRP A 345 0.47 -8.78 10.88
C TRP A 345 1.29 -10.04 10.77
N VAL A 346 1.54 -10.52 9.55
CA VAL A 346 2.34 -11.72 9.31
C VAL A 346 3.72 -11.27 8.82
N TYR A 347 4.74 -11.54 9.62
CA TYR A 347 6.11 -11.10 9.34
C TYR A 347 6.95 -12.21 8.70
N LEU A 348 7.67 -11.89 7.64
CA LEU A 348 8.72 -12.71 7.03
C LEU A 348 10.07 -12.00 7.28
N PRO A 349 10.89 -12.47 8.23
CA PRO A 349 12.23 -11.91 8.42
C PRO A 349 13.16 -12.30 7.26
N LEU A 350 14.04 -11.39 6.86
CA LEU A 350 15.12 -11.62 5.89
C LEU A 350 16.43 -11.06 6.48
N PRO A 351 17.08 -11.81 7.39
CA PRO A 351 18.31 -11.35 8.03
C PRO A 351 19.46 -11.23 7.02
N ARG A 352 20.53 -10.52 7.41
CA ARG A 352 21.70 -10.35 6.53
C ARG A 352 22.26 -11.69 6.09
N GLY A 353 22.47 -11.85 4.79
CA GLY A 353 22.97 -13.09 4.19
C GLY A 353 21.89 -14.11 3.86
N ASP A 354 20.63 -13.86 4.24
CA ASP A 354 19.48 -14.59 3.75
C ASP A 354 18.87 -13.90 2.53
N GLU A 355 18.35 -14.70 1.61
CA GLU A 355 17.70 -14.23 0.39
C GLU A 355 16.58 -15.19 0.03
N ILE A 356 15.52 -14.67 -0.60
CA ILE A 356 14.46 -15.52 -1.14
C ILE A 356 15.02 -16.16 -2.40
N ILE A 357 15.07 -17.49 -2.44
CA ILE A 357 15.57 -18.25 -3.60
C ILE A 357 14.44 -18.87 -4.43
N SER A 358 13.21 -18.86 -3.92
CA SER A 358 12.02 -19.24 -4.68
C SER A 358 10.75 -18.68 -4.03
N PHE A 359 9.74 -18.36 -4.84
CA PHE A 359 8.47 -17.81 -4.41
C PHE A 359 7.29 -18.49 -5.11
N GLY A 360 6.31 -18.93 -4.34
CA GLY A 360 5.06 -19.50 -4.80
C GLY A 360 3.87 -19.06 -3.97
N ILE A 361 2.68 -19.36 -4.50
CA ILE A 361 1.40 -19.09 -3.84
C ILE A 361 0.53 -20.34 -3.95
N ARG A 362 0.03 -20.79 -2.80
CA ARG A 362 -1.00 -21.81 -2.68
C ARG A 362 -2.37 -21.14 -2.62
N LEU A 363 -3.22 -21.50 -3.56
CA LEU A 363 -4.55 -20.92 -3.75
C LEU A 363 -5.64 -21.91 -3.42
N LYS A 364 -6.73 -21.44 -2.81
CA LYS A 364 -7.96 -22.22 -2.69
C LYS A 364 -8.56 -22.46 -4.07
N SER A 365 -8.88 -23.72 -4.38
CA SER A 365 -9.60 -24.12 -5.58
C SER A 365 -11.10 -24.22 -5.29
N ALA A 366 -11.93 -23.49 -6.03
CA ALA A 366 -13.38 -23.63 -6.03
C ALA A 366 -13.84 -23.87 -7.48
N ASP A 367 -14.57 -24.96 -7.72
CA ASP A 367 -15.11 -25.31 -9.04
C ASP A 367 -14.06 -25.28 -10.18
N ASN A 368 -12.87 -25.87 -9.93
CA ASN A 368 -11.68 -25.84 -10.81
C ASN A 368 -11.12 -24.45 -11.14
N ARG A 369 -11.54 -23.39 -10.43
CA ARG A 369 -10.96 -22.05 -10.53
C ARG A 369 -10.21 -21.70 -9.24
N ALA A 370 -8.97 -21.28 -9.39
CA ALA A 370 -8.16 -20.83 -8.26
C ALA A 370 -8.55 -19.40 -7.84
N VAL A 371 -8.77 -19.17 -6.55
CA VAL A 371 -9.17 -17.86 -6.01
C VAL A 371 -7.95 -17.15 -5.44
N SER A 372 -7.46 -16.12 -6.13
CA SER A 372 -6.27 -15.35 -5.73
C SER A 372 -6.46 -14.45 -4.50
N GLN A 373 -7.70 -14.27 -4.02
CA GLN A 373 -8.01 -13.33 -2.94
C GLN A 373 -7.61 -13.82 -1.53
N MET A 374 -7.29 -15.10 -1.38
CA MET A 374 -6.87 -15.70 -0.10
C MET A 374 -5.54 -16.44 -0.31
N PRO A 375 -4.44 -15.71 -0.59
CA PRO A 375 -3.16 -16.31 -0.92
C PRO A 375 -2.50 -16.89 0.33
N CYS A 376 -2.07 -18.15 0.25
CA CYS A 376 -1.07 -18.69 1.18
C CYS A 376 0.30 -18.58 0.48
N PHE A 377 1.16 -17.72 1.00
CA PHE A 377 2.48 -17.51 0.42
C PHE A 377 3.43 -18.64 0.83
N MET A 378 4.27 -19.04 -0.11
CA MET A 378 5.29 -20.06 0.06
C MET A 378 6.61 -19.46 -0.41
N PHE A 379 7.50 -19.21 0.53
CA PHE A 379 8.85 -18.72 0.24
C PHE A 379 9.84 -19.83 0.52
N ARG A 380 10.88 -19.94 -0.29
CA ARG A 380 12.09 -20.67 0.09
C ARG A 380 13.19 -19.64 0.26
N THR A 381 13.80 -19.65 1.42
CA THR A 381 14.92 -18.77 1.78
C THR A 381 16.19 -19.59 1.88
N LYS A 382 17.34 -18.94 1.70
CA LYS A 382 18.65 -19.60 1.72
C LYS A 382 19.01 -20.15 3.10
N LEU A 383 18.73 -19.42 4.17
CA LEU A 383 19.08 -19.81 5.53
C LEU A 383 17.92 -20.52 6.25
N ALA A 384 16.70 -20.00 6.10
CA ALA A 384 15.53 -20.55 6.78
C ALA A 384 14.85 -21.70 6.03
N GLY A 385 15.13 -21.95 4.75
CA GLY A 385 14.44 -23.00 3.97
C GLY A 385 12.99 -22.63 3.61
N GLU A 386 12.08 -23.61 3.56
CA GLU A 386 10.67 -23.36 3.21
C GLU A 386 9.89 -22.69 4.34
N VAL A 387 9.24 -21.57 4.03
CA VAL A 387 8.42 -20.75 4.93
C VAL A 387 7.04 -20.57 4.31
N ILE A 388 6.00 -20.92 5.07
CA ILE A 388 4.59 -20.83 4.65
C ILE A 388 3.88 -19.79 5.50
N LEU A 389 3.20 -18.85 4.85
CA LEU A 389 2.55 -17.72 5.51
C LEU A 389 1.15 -17.48 4.94
N GLY A 390 0.14 -17.44 5.80
CA GLY A 390 -1.21 -17.00 5.45
C GLY A 390 -2.28 -18.08 5.63
N PRO A 391 -3.49 -17.90 5.05
CA PRO A 391 -4.60 -18.82 5.22
C PRO A 391 -4.36 -20.14 4.48
N LEU A 392 -4.30 -21.25 5.22
CA LEU A 392 -4.23 -22.56 4.60
C LEU A 392 -5.61 -23.00 4.06
N PRO A 393 -5.71 -23.38 2.77
CA PRO A 393 -6.96 -23.93 2.24
C PRO A 393 -7.25 -25.32 2.83
N ALA A 394 -8.53 -25.60 3.08
CA ALA A 394 -9.00 -26.91 3.57
C ALA A 394 -8.54 -28.07 2.68
N ARG A 395 -8.41 -29.27 3.28
CA ARG A 395 -7.84 -30.46 2.62
C ARG A 395 -8.44 -30.70 1.22
N TYR A 396 -7.55 -30.97 0.25
CA TYR A 396 -7.83 -31.46 -1.12
C TYR A 396 -8.41 -30.47 -2.15
N ARG A 397 -8.52 -29.16 -1.84
CA ARG A 397 -8.95 -28.15 -2.84
C ARG A 397 -7.99 -26.98 -2.91
N TYR A 398 -6.77 -27.23 -3.36
CA TYR A 398 -5.79 -26.19 -3.60
C TYR A 398 -5.03 -26.36 -4.91
N LYS A 399 -4.45 -25.26 -5.38
CA LYS A 399 -3.53 -25.21 -6.53
C LYS A 399 -2.31 -24.41 -6.12
N ASP A 400 -1.14 -25.00 -6.30
CA ASP A 400 0.13 -24.32 -6.10
C ASP A 400 0.55 -23.65 -7.41
N VAL A 401 0.93 -22.38 -7.30
CA VAL A 401 1.43 -21.57 -8.41
C VAL A 401 2.83 -21.13 -8.04
N VAL A 402 3.84 -21.68 -8.70
CA VAL A 402 5.21 -21.18 -8.59
C VAL A 402 5.28 -19.87 -9.38
N LEU A 403 5.53 -18.76 -8.68
CA LEU A 403 5.70 -17.46 -9.31
C LEU A 403 7.14 -17.26 -9.77
N MET A 404 8.10 -17.64 -8.94
CA MET A 404 9.51 -17.61 -9.32
C MET A 404 10.22 -18.87 -8.80
N PRO A 405 10.75 -19.72 -9.69
CA PRO A 405 11.52 -20.88 -9.28
C PRO A 405 12.94 -20.52 -8.81
N SER A 406 13.43 -19.34 -9.18
CA SER A 406 14.74 -18.78 -8.84
C SER A 406 14.65 -17.60 -7.86
N SER A 407 15.80 -17.00 -7.53
CA SER A 407 15.89 -15.81 -6.67
C SER A 407 15.16 -14.61 -7.30
N PRO A 408 13.99 -14.20 -6.78
CA PRO A 408 13.25 -13.08 -7.33
C PRO A 408 13.88 -11.77 -6.88
N LYS A 409 14.16 -10.89 -7.84
CA LYS A 409 14.58 -9.51 -7.56
C LYS A 409 13.41 -8.65 -7.08
N LEU A 410 12.24 -8.80 -7.69
CA LEU A 410 11.06 -8.00 -7.37
C LEU A 410 9.88 -8.87 -6.93
N LEU A 411 9.21 -8.43 -5.86
CA LEU A 411 7.82 -8.78 -5.56
C LEU A 411 6.91 -7.67 -6.11
N ILE A 412 5.96 -8.04 -6.96
CA ILE A 412 5.03 -7.13 -7.62
C ILE A 412 3.63 -7.38 -7.07
N HIS A 413 2.88 -6.33 -6.76
CA HIS A 413 1.48 -6.49 -6.39
C HIS A 413 0.63 -5.33 -6.87
N ASN A 414 -0.68 -5.53 -7.03
CA ASN A 414 -1.55 -4.41 -7.35
C ASN A 414 -1.82 -3.54 -6.11
N ILE A 415 -2.04 -2.24 -6.34
CA ILE A 415 -2.50 -1.29 -5.33
C ILE A 415 -4.03 -1.19 -5.43
N THR A 416 -4.69 -1.21 -4.27
CA THR A 416 -6.13 -0.89 -4.17
C THR A 416 -6.35 0.17 -3.09
N GLU A 417 -7.36 1.03 -3.26
CA GLU A 417 -7.61 2.12 -2.30
C GLU A 417 -8.30 1.63 -1.02
N PHE A 418 -9.32 0.78 -1.18
CA PHE A 418 -10.18 0.31 -0.07
C PHE A 418 -10.30 -1.21 -0.01
N GLY A 419 -9.70 -1.92 -0.97
CA GLY A 419 -9.85 -3.36 -1.16
C GLY A 419 -8.64 -4.18 -0.68
N PRO A 420 -8.73 -5.50 -0.79
CA PRO A 420 -7.56 -6.37 -0.70
C PRO A 420 -6.73 -6.31 -2.00
N ILE A 421 -5.45 -6.63 -1.90
CA ILE A 421 -4.59 -6.99 -3.02
C ILE A 421 -5.14 -8.27 -3.67
N THR A 422 -5.19 -8.29 -4.99
CA THR A 422 -5.81 -9.36 -5.79
C THR A 422 -4.86 -9.98 -6.81
N VAL A 423 -3.75 -9.31 -7.09
CA VAL A 423 -2.71 -9.74 -8.03
C VAL A 423 -1.36 -9.67 -7.31
N PHE A 424 -0.62 -10.76 -7.42
CA PHE A 424 0.75 -10.89 -6.93
C PHE A 424 1.60 -11.39 -8.09
N GLY A 425 2.82 -10.88 -8.23
CA GLY A 425 3.75 -11.33 -9.25
C GLY A 425 5.18 -11.26 -8.78
N ALA A 426 6.07 -11.81 -9.59
CA ALA A 426 7.49 -11.81 -9.32
C ALA A 426 8.27 -11.60 -10.62
N PHE A 427 9.44 -10.99 -10.49
CA PHE A 427 10.39 -10.80 -11.58
C PHE A 427 11.80 -11.13 -11.12
N ALA A 428 12.54 -11.81 -11.98
CA ALA A 428 13.97 -12.08 -11.85
C ALA A 428 14.64 -11.72 -13.18
N PRO A 429 15.75 -10.96 -13.18
CA PRO A 429 16.46 -10.60 -14.40
C PRO A 429 17.12 -11.82 -15.05
N GLU A 430 17.58 -12.77 -14.25
CA GLU A 430 18.16 -14.02 -14.70
C GLU A 430 17.10 -15.14 -14.66
N LYS A 431 16.90 -15.80 -15.80
CA LYS A 431 16.00 -16.95 -15.93
C LYS A 431 16.80 -18.20 -15.59
N ASP A 432 16.47 -18.83 -14.46
CA ASP A 432 16.88 -20.20 -14.16
C ASP A 432 15.63 -21.08 -14.25
N ASP A 433 15.68 -22.04 -15.18
CA ASP A 433 14.57 -22.95 -15.48
C ASP A 433 14.50 -24.12 -14.48
N SER A 434 15.43 -24.20 -13.51
CA SER A 434 15.34 -25.19 -12.44
C SER A 434 14.16 -24.86 -11.53
N VAL A 435 13.12 -25.71 -11.54
CA VAL A 435 11.92 -25.55 -10.71
C VAL A 435 12.05 -26.43 -9.46
N PRO A 436 12.53 -25.91 -8.32
CA PRO A 436 12.48 -26.67 -7.10
C PRO A 436 11.04 -26.68 -6.58
N SER A 437 10.33 -27.80 -6.80
CA SER A 437 8.97 -28.00 -6.27
C SER A 437 8.93 -27.66 -4.77
N PHE A 438 7.88 -26.99 -4.32
CA PHE A 438 7.63 -26.88 -2.89
C PHE A 438 7.20 -28.25 -2.36
N LEU A 439 7.88 -28.74 -1.31
CA LEU A 439 7.70 -30.10 -0.80
C LEU A 439 6.64 -30.17 0.31
N SER A 440 6.34 -29.03 0.94
CA SER A 440 5.45 -28.98 2.10
C SER A 440 3.98 -29.28 1.76
N ALA A 441 3.53 -30.47 2.15
CA ALA A 441 2.12 -30.82 2.21
C ALA A 441 1.40 -29.92 3.25
N PRO A 442 0.14 -29.54 3.02
CA PRO A 442 -0.62 -28.82 4.04
C PRO A 442 -0.77 -29.71 5.29
N PRO A 443 -0.72 -29.12 6.51
CA PRO A 443 -0.90 -29.86 7.75
C PRO A 443 -2.23 -30.61 7.76
N SER A 444 -2.21 -31.80 8.35
CA SER A 444 -3.36 -32.69 8.37
C SER A 444 -4.54 -32.05 9.13
N ASN A 445 -4.34 -31.51 10.32
CA ASN A 445 -5.47 -31.01 11.13
C ASN A 445 -5.58 -29.49 11.07
N ILE A 446 -6.24 -28.99 10.03
CA ILE A 446 -6.57 -27.56 9.90
C ILE A 446 -7.71 -27.24 10.87
N PRO A 447 -7.51 -26.34 11.85
CA PRO A 447 -8.56 -25.98 12.78
C PRO A 447 -9.77 -25.31 12.10
N SER A 448 -10.95 -25.50 12.67
CA SER A 448 -12.20 -24.96 12.15
C SER A 448 -12.23 -23.43 12.26
N GLY A 449 -12.06 -22.72 11.14
CA GLY A 449 -12.24 -21.26 11.07
C GLY A 449 -11.22 -20.57 10.17
N PRO A 450 -11.40 -19.25 9.90
CA PRO A 450 -10.40 -18.46 9.20
C PRO A 450 -9.21 -18.18 10.13
N ALA A 451 -8.21 -19.05 10.12
CA ALA A 451 -6.94 -18.85 10.81
C ALA A 451 -5.81 -18.72 9.79
N LEU A 452 -4.93 -17.75 10.04
CA LEU A 452 -3.62 -17.65 9.42
C LEU A 452 -2.72 -18.73 10.02
N PHE A 453 -1.80 -19.23 9.20
CA PHE A 453 -0.86 -20.27 9.57
C PHE A 453 0.57 -19.80 9.36
N SER A 454 1.43 -20.26 10.27
CA SER A 454 2.88 -20.17 10.20
C SER A 454 3.49 -21.34 10.99
N SER A 455 4.67 -21.81 10.59
CA SER A 455 5.36 -22.90 11.30
C SER A 455 6.87 -22.70 11.39
N VAL A 456 7.47 -23.24 12.45
CA VAL A 456 8.89 -23.11 12.78
C VAL A 456 9.44 -24.38 13.37
N SER A 457 10.71 -24.69 13.07
CA SER A 457 11.47 -25.65 13.87
C SER A 457 11.84 -25.01 15.20
N LEU A 458 11.79 -25.78 16.28
CA LEU A 458 12.27 -25.34 17.59
C LEU A 458 13.73 -25.72 17.83
N GLU A 459 14.31 -26.54 16.95
CA GLU A 459 15.70 -26.99 17.05
C GLU A 459 16.69 -25.88 16.68
N SER A 460 17.88 -25.90 17.31
CA SER A 460 18.98 -24.96 17.05
C SER A 460 18.60 -23.47 17.20
N VAL A 461 17.63 -23.17 18.07
CA VAL A 461 17.23 -21.80 18.41
C VAL A 461 18.23 -21.18 19.39
N THR A 462 18.76 -20.01 19.04
CA THR A 462 19.73 -19.27 19.86
C THR A 462 19.11 -18.07 20.58
N CYS A 463 18.00 -17.54 20.07
CA CYS A 463 17.30 -16.43 20.66
C CYS A 463 15.80 -16.48 20.31
N ILE A 464 14.96 -16.13 21.27
CA ILE A 464 13.51 -15.99 21.10
C ILE A 464 13.13 -14.57 21.49
N GLU A 465 12.42 -13.88 20.60
CA GLU A 465 11.79 -12.59 20.86
C GLU A 465 10.28 -12.75 20.88
N ILE A 466 9.64 -12.25 21.94
CA ILE A 466 8.22 -12.40 22.18
C ILE A 466 7.57 -11.03 22.10
N PHE A 467 6.65 -10.86 21.15
CA PHE A 467 5.91 -9.62 20.94
C PHE A 467 4.67 -9.63 21.81
N GLU A 468 4.59 -8.73 22.79
CA GLU A 468 3.44 -8.59 23.67
C GLU A 468 2.48 -7.52 23.16
N GLY A 469 1.21 -7.91 23.03
CA GLY A 469 0.21 -7.03 22.46
C GLY A 469 -0.25 -5.93 23.40
N ILE A 470 -0.09 -4.68 22.97
CA ILE A 470 -0.43 -3.47 23.76
C ILE A 470 -1.83 -3.52 24.38
N LYS A 471 -2.83 -4.05 23.66
CA LYS A 471 -4.24 -4.02 24.08
C LYS A 471 -4.62 -5.14 25.04
N THR A 472 -3.96 -6.29 24.94
CA THR A 472 -4.34 -7.51 25.66
C THR A 472 -3.36 -7.86 26.77
N GLY A 473 -2.12 -7.36 26.69
CA GLY A 473 -1.02 -7.78 27.57
C GLY A 473 -0.60 -9.22 27.33
N THR A 474 -0.87 -9.76 26.12
CA THR A 474 -0.67 -11.17 25.77
C THR A 474 0.28 -11.29 24.58
N PRO A 475 1.08 -12.35 24.49
CA PRO A 475 1.91 -12.63 23.32
C PRO A 475 1.07 -12.66 22.06
N ALA A 476 1.40 -11.76 21.13
CA ALA A 476 0.78 -11.63 19.83
C ALA A 476 1.54 -12.43 18.78
N GLY A 477 2.88 -12.48 18.86
CA GLY A 477 3.76 -13.21 17.94
C GLY A 477 5.11 -13.52 18.55
N ILE A 478 5.89 -14.36 17.87
CA ILE A 478 7.21 -14.83 18.31
C ILE A 478 8.17 -14.80 17.11
N LEU A 479 9.38 -14.30 17.31
CA LEU A 479 10.49 -14.36 16.35
C LEU A 479 11.60 -15.25 16.90
N PHE A 480 12.00 -16.24 16.12
CA PHE A 480 13.06 -17.19 16.42
C PHE A 480 14.31 -16.83 15.63
N HIS A 481 15.46 -16.86 16.30
CA HIS A 481 16.78 -16.74 15.69
C HIS A 481 17.52 -18.07 15.83
N TYR A 482 18.18 -18.51 14.77
CA TYR A 482 18.83 -19.82 14.70
C TYR A 482 20.36 -19.71 14.66
N GLU A 483 21.05 -20.80 15.00
CA GLU A 483 22.53 -20.87 14.99
C GLU A 483 23.14 -20.55 13.61
N ASN A 484 22.45 -20.93 12.52
CA ASN A 484 22.89 -20.66 11.16
C ASN A 484 22.63 -19.22 10.69
N GLY A 485 22.14 -18.34 11.57
CA GLY A 485 21.79 -16.96 11.26
C GLY A 485 20.40 -16.77 10.64
N ALA A 486 19.65 -17.85 10.39
CA ALA A 486 18.29 -17.76 9.92
C ALA A 486 17.37 -17.12 10.98
N GLN A 487 16.24 -16.60 10.52
CA GLN A 487 15.16 -16.13 11.37
C GLN A 487 13.82 -16.67 10.86
N ARG A 488 12.89 -16.95 11.77
CA ARG A 488 11.50 -17.27 11.41
C ARG A 488 10.53 -16.67 12.42
N ALA A 489 9.40 -16.16 11.94
CA ALA A 489 8.36 -15.56 12.76
C ALA A 489 7.05 -16.35 12.71
N VAL A 490 6.32 -16.34 13.81
CA VAL A 490 4.97 -16.90 13.93
C VAL A 490 4.03 -15.95 14.66
N GLY A 491 2.75 -16.01 14.33
CA GLY A 491 1.75 -15.15 14.94
C GLY A 491 1.80 -13.70 14.45
N ASN A 492 1.21 -12.80 15.24
CA ASN A 492 1.09 -11.37 14.96
C ASN A 492 2.33 -10.58 15.43
N CYS A 493 3.46 -10.72 14.74
CA CYS A 493 4.66 -9.94 15.03
C CYS A 493 4.49 -8.49 14.54
N ARG A 494 4.03 -7.58 15.41
CA ARG A 494 3.81 -6.17 15.09
C ARG A 494 5.07 -5.33 15.32
N ILE A 495 6.03 -5.49 14.40
CA ILE A 495 7.34 -4.82 14.44
C ILE A 495 7.18 -3.29 14.59
N GLY A 496 7.82 -2.73 15.61
CA GLY A 496 7.80 -1.31 15.97
C GLY A 496 6.55 -0.83 16.71
N LEU A 497 5.58 -1.70 16.96
CA LEU A 497 4.37 -1.39 17.73
C LEU A 497 4.36 -2.11 19.08
N ASP A 498 4.48 -3.45 19.07
CA ASP A 498 4.40 -4.25 20.30
C ASP A 498 5.68 -4.15 21.14
N SER A 499 5.54 -4.30 22.46
CA SER A 499 6.70 -4.47 23.35
C SER A 499 7.33 -5.84 23.12
N VAL A 500 8.67 -5.91 23.20
CA VAL A 500 9.41 -7.14 22.90
C VAL A 500 10.18 -7.60 24.13
N GLN A 501 10.01 -8.87 24.49
CA GLN A 501 10.84 -9.54 25.49
C GLN A 501 11.79 -10.52 24.79
N THR A 502 13.08 -10.42 25.09
CA THR A 502 14.14 -11.22 24.44
C THR A 502 14.72 -12.24 25.39
N TYR A 503 14.89 -13.47 24.92
CA TYR A 503 15.46 -14.59 25.65
C TYR A 503 16.65 -15.15 24.87
N ILE A 504 17.83 -15.13 25.48
CA ILE A 504 19.09 -15.59 24.87
C ILE A 504 19.38 -17.02 25.31
N LYS A 505 19.74 -17.87 24.35
CA LYS A 505 19.99 -19.32 24.51
C LYS A 505 18.88 -20.01 25.34
N PRO A 506 17.62 -19.87 24.90
CA PRO A 506 16.51 -20.48 25.59
C PRO A 506 16.68 -22.01 25.59
N THR A 507 16.36 -22.68 26.70
CA THR A 507 16.38 -24.15 26.74
C THR A 507 14.98 -24.76 26.69
N ARG A 508 13.94 -23.94 26.92
CA ARG A 508 12.55 -24.38 27.01
C ARG A 508 11.61 -23.27 26.53
N LEU A 509 10.46 -23.70 26.00
CA LEU A 509 9.32 -22.85 25.69
C LEU A 509 8.11 -23.37 26.47
N CYS A 510 7.58 -22.55 27.37
CA CYS A 510 6.38 -22.87 28.12
C CYS A 510 5.22 -21.98 27.73
N TRP A 511 4.01 -22.54 27.67
CA TRP A 511 2.81 -21.81 27.29
C TRP A 511 1.59 -22.32 28.06
N GLN A 512 0.60 -21.45 28.28
CA GLN A 512 -0.65 -21.78 28.97
C GLN A 512 -1.84 -21.33 28.12
N SER A 513 -3.03 -21.94 28.24
CA SER A 513 -4.25 -21.39 27.62
C SER A 513 -5.14 -20.77 28.69
N ILE A 514 -5.49 -19.48 28.58
CA ILE A 514 -6.20 -18.73 29.64
C ILE A 514 -7.73 -18.59 29.38
N SER A 515 -8.29 -19.07 28.26
CA SER A 515 -9.74 -18.96 28.03
C SER A 515 -10.23 -20.00 27.02
N LYS A 516 -11.43 -20.57 27.21
CA LYS A 516 -12.23 -21.19 26.15
C LYS A 516 -13.55 -20.43 26.06
N ARG A 517 -13.75 -19.54 25.08
CA ARG A 517 -15.14 -19.18 24.72
C ARG A 517 -15.76 -20.41 24.03
N PRO A 518 -17.05 -20.70 24.21
CA PRO A 518 -17.71 -21.74 23.41
C PRO A 518 -17.50 -21.37 21.93
N ASN A 519 -16.87 -22.24 21.15
CA ASN A 519 -16.47 -22.05 19.75
C ASN A 519 -15.22 -21.17 19.46
N SER A 520 -14.38 -20.87 20.44
CA SER A 520 -13.14 -20.11 20.23
C SER A 520 -11.93 -20.91 20.72
N MET A 521 -10.99 -21.19 19.81
CA MET A 521 -9.68 -21.80 20.09
C MET A 521 -8.73 -20.81 20.78
N ARG A 522 -9.19 -20.23 21.88
CA ARG A 522 -8.42 -19.31 22.68
C ARG A 522 -7.31 -20.05 23.39
N ALA A 523 -6.12 -19.50 23.26
CA ALA A 523 -5.08 -19.63 24.24
C ALA A 523 -4.30 -18.32 24.20
N ILE A 524 -4.50 -17.51 25.23
CA ILE A 524 -3.53 -16.50 25.61
C ILE A 524 -2.39 -17.27 26.24
N TYR A 525 -1.20 -17.19 25.67
CA TYR A 525 -0.03 -17.82 26.24
C TYR A 525 0.66 -16.88 27.21
N LYS A 526 1.15 -17.37 28.35
CA LYS A 526 2.29 -16.70 28.98
C LYS A 526 3.49 -17.51 28.53
N LEU A 527 4.51 -16.83 28.00
CA LEU A 527 5.71 -17.49 27.50
C LEU A 527 6.82 -17.26 28.52
N ASP A 528 7.47 -18.34 28.93
CA ASP A 528 8.63 -18.32 29.79
C ASP A 528 9.73 -19.17 29.15
N SER A 529 10.95 -18.67 29.25
CA SER A 529 12.16 -19.30 28.75
C SER A 529 13.29 -18.99 29.73
N GLY A 530 13.99 -20.02 30.18
CA GLY A 530 15.06 -19.87 31.18
C GLY A 530 16.12 -20.95 31.10
N ASP A 531 17.17 -20.78 31.90
CA ASP A 531 18.26 -21.73 32.09
C ASP A 531 17.87 -22.73 33.20
N TYR A 532 18.32 -23.99 33.09
CA TYR A 532 17.80 -25.22 33.76
C TYR A 532 17.48 -25.16 35.27
N SER A 533 17.91 -24.14 36.01
CA SER A 533 18.06 -24.22 37.48
C SER A 533 16.85 -23.83 38.33
N LYS A 534 15.79 -23.15 37.80
CA LYS A 534 14.62 -22.73 38.60
C LYS A 534 13.29 -22.70 37.84
N HIS A 535 12.98 -23.74 37.07
CA HIS A 535 11.70 -23.81 36.39
C HIS A 535 10.58 -24.35 37.32
N GLN A 536 9.76 -23.45 37.87
CA GLN A 536 8.56 -23.82 38.63
C GLN A 536 7.35 -23.00 38.17
N HIS A 537 6.29 -23.68 37.77
CA HIS A 537 4.96 -23.09 37.59
C HIS A 537 4.07 -23.55 38.76
N CYS A 538 3.44 -22.61 39.46
CA CYS A 538 2.52 -22.95 40.55
C CYS A 538 1.27 -23.64 39.98
N THR A 539 1.07 -24.91 40.31
CA THR A 539 -0.11 -25.71 39.95
C THR A 539 -1.27 -25.47 40.92
N HIS A 540 -1.73 -24.22 41.06
CA HIS A 540 -2.99 -23.95 41.77
C HIS A 540 -4.16 -24.09 40.77
N LEU A 541 -4.67 -25.31 40.63
CA LEU A 541 -5.67 -25.69 39.63
C LEU A 541 -7.09 -25.29 40.03
N THR A 542 -7.77 -24.57 39.14
CA THR A 542 -9.02 -25.10 38.59
C THR A 542 -8.68 -25.81 37.26
N GLN A 543 -9.47 -26.82 36.87
CA GLN A 543 -9.16 -27.83 35.84
C GLN A 543 -8.79 -27.35 34.42
N ASN A 544 -8.78 -26.04 34.13
CA ASN A 544 -8.58 -25.50 32.77
C ASN A 544 -7.27 -24.71 32.54
N ASP A 545 -6.42 -24.52 33.56
CA ASP A 545 -5.25 -23.61 33.49
C ASP A 545 -3.90 -24.36 33.57
N ILE A 546 -3.67 -25.36 32.72
CA ILE A 546 -2.43 -26.18 32.73
C ILE A 546 -1.34 -25.54 31.85
N TRP A 547 -0.15 -25.33 32.41
CA TRP A 547 1.06 -24.99 31.66
C TRP A 547 1.58 -26.19 30.88
N VAL A 548 1.89 -25.99 29.61
CA VAL A 548 2.59 -26.95 28.75
C VAL A 548 4.00 -26.43 28.52
N CYS A 549 4.99 -27.30 28.66
CA CYS A 549 6.40 -26.94 28.47
C CYS A 549 7.08 -27.91 27.52
N ASN A 550 7.79 -27.37 26.53
CA ASN A 550 8.55 -28.09 25.54
C ASN A 550 10.04 -27.71 25.65
N ALA A 551 10.93 -28.67 25.41
CA ALA A 551 12.39 -28.49 25.51
C ALA A 551 13.03 -27.90 24.24
N LEU A 552 12.25 -27.16 23.44
CA LEU A 552 12.61 -26.66 22.11
C LEU A 552 12.93 -27.79 21.12
N GLU A 553 12.07 -28.80 21.11
CA GLU A 553 12.19 -29.95 20.21
C GLU A 553 10.97 -30.05 19.28
N GLY A 554 11.23 -30.45 18.04
CA GLY A 554 10.22 -30.67 17.02
C GLY A 554 9.80 -29.40 16.26
N THR A 555 8.64 -29.47 15.61
CA THR A 555 8.10 -28.38 14.80
C THR A 555 6.86 -27.79 15.46
N MET A 556 6.86 -26.47 15.64
CA MET A 556 5.72 -25.72 16.14
C MET A 556 4.88 -25.19 14.98
N GLU A 557 3.60 -25.54 14.96
CA GLU A 557 2.57 -24.90 14.17
C GLU A 557 1.88 -23.81 15.00
N PHE A 558 1.68 -22.65 14.38
CA PHE A 558 1.01 -21.51 14.99
C PHE A 558 -0.15 -21.07 14.12
N TRP A 559 -1.35 -21.20 14.67
CA TRP A 559 -2.61 -20.83 14.03
C TRP A 559 -3.15 -19.58 14.70
N PHE A 560 -3.49 -18.54 13.94
CA PHE A 560 -3.85 -17.27 14.54
C PHE A 560 -4.80 -16.42 13.70
N SER A 561 -5.55 -15.58 14.40
CA SER A 561 -6.26 -14.43 13.85
C SER A 561 -5.71 -13.18 14.52
N GLN A 562 -6.40 -12.04 14.40
CA GLN A 562 -6.01 -10.86 15.18
C GLN A 562 -6.21 -11.06 16.69
N GLU A 563 -7.23 -11.79 17.10
CA GLU A 563 -7.64 -11.89 18.52
C GLU A 563 -7.35 -13.26 19.14
N ASP A 564 -7.21 -14.30 18.31
CA ASP A 564 -7.10 -15.68 18.77
C ASP A 564 -5.80 -16.33 18.25
N SER A 565 -5.24 -17.25 19.04
CA SER A 565 -4.05 -18.04 18.66
C SER A 565 -4.08 -19.45 19.25
N SER A 566 -3.54 -20.42 18.51
CA SER A 566 -3.38 -21.81 18.89
C SER A 566 -1.99 -22.33 18.49
N ILE A 567 -1.34 -23.06 19.39
CA ILE A 567 -0.02 -23.67 19.22
C ILE A 567 -0.20 -25.18 19.21
N LEU A 568 0.41 -25.86 18.24
CA LEU A 568 0.57 -27.30 18.20
C LEU A 568 2.05 -27.61 17.99
N ILE A 569 2.61 -28.55 18.75
CA ILE A 569 3.99 -29.00 18.55
C ILE A 569 3.95 -30.47 18.15
N HIS A 570 4.65 -30.78 17.07
CA HIS A 570 4.85 -32.14 16.57
C HIS A 570 6.28 -32.56 16.85
N HIS A 571 6.44 -33.71 17.50
CA HIS A 571 7.74 -34.35 17.68
C HIS A 571 8.01 -35.27 16.47
N PRO A 572 9.28 -35.42 16.05
CA PRO A 572 9.66 -36.29 14.94
C PRO A 572 9.34 -37.78 15.18
#